data_AF-A0A940JER1-F1
#
_entry.id   AF-A0A940JER1-F1
#
_cell.length_a   1.000
_cell.length_b   1.000
_cell.length_c   1.000
_cell.angle_alpha   90.00
_cell.angle_beta   90.00
_cell.angle_gamma   90.00
#
_symmetry.space_group_name_H-M   'P 1'
#
loop_
_entity.id
_entity.type
_entity.pdbx_description
1 polymer ?
#
loop_
_entity_poly.entity_id
_entity_poly.type
_entity_poly.pdbx_seq_one_letter_code
_entity_poly.pdbx_strand_id
1 'polypeptide(L)'
;MKPHGILLICLLATSSYITSAQTNNFSGIWKLAQREVLAGGTYTNGLPDVVIISSVSAKMFFEYRSRGDASISKEELSVGGKDFVESITDSKRKRISRAGWISENKSFTKLVSFSSASGENNIEFFRNEVWMLSDDQKYLSISREHRSVKNTDEKFAMTGVYRKITAEELEIDKATGKGIKFEEGLAWSQLLEKAQTENKFLFVDCYATWCRPCKEMDEYVYPVDRLGEFMNSHFISVKVQSDSTKNDVQTVKLLYPAARMLERTYDIKSLPTYLFFSPDGKVVHRSVGKLEVEGFLTLAKEALDPDKQLYTLINNWKKGKVKYVDMPASVKLLKTKSDKKNALAIARDYMIGHLNKLSEVDFLKKENLVFIGENIDMVVTKDKVYQYYLKQPKKMDLIMDKGYSNRFVNIVLYREKMAPVINLAKKDNKEPDWKKVNQEMIRASDKTFAEENLAFAKMNWYGDKKDLKNSIRYTIEYVNLVFPKNDNVNFLNSMAMDIFLKSNNKAELESAIPWAEKGIQVLRKQNDHAFLAMVIDTKANLLYKAGKPAE
;
A
#
# COMPACT_ATOMS: atom_id res chain seq x y z
N MET A 1 33.92 -19.35 80.50
CA MET A 1 32.77 -18.43 80.50
C MET A 1 31.92 -18.72 79.27
N LYS A 2 30.62 -19.01 79.46
CA LYS A 2 29.58 -18.93 78.41
C LYS A 2 29.31 -17.45 78.04
N PRO A 3 28.51 -17.12 77.02
CA PRO A 3 28.24 -17.77 75.71
C PRO A 3 28.41 -16.73 74.54
N HIS A 4 28.20 -17.13 73.28
CA HIS A 4 27.42 -16.43 72.21
C HIS A 4 27.58 -17.25 70.90
N GLY A 5 26.46 -17.69 70.31
CA GLY A 5 26.43 -18.69 69.23
C GLY A 5 26.32 -18.12 67.81
N ILE A 6 26.34 -19.04 66.83
CA ILE A 6 25.63 -19.10 65.53
C ILE A 6 25.97 -20.50 64.97
N LEU A 7 25.09 -21.49 65.12
CA LEU A 7 24.00 -21.92 64.22
C LEU A 7 24.47 -22.77 63.02
N LEU A 8 24.24 -24.08 63.14
CA LEU A 8 24.22 -25.06 62.07
C LEU A 8 22.87 -24.97 61.35
N ILE A 9 22.84 -24.76 60.03
CA ILE A 9 21.69 -25.10 59.19
C ILE A 9 22.20 -25.87 57.98
N CYS A 10 21.93 -27.18 57.98
CA CYS A 10 21.77 -27.95 56.75
C CYS A 10 20.59 -27.35 55.98
N LEU A 11 20.83 -26.85 54.77
CA LEU A 11 19.79 -26.68 53.77
C LEU A 11 20.22 -27.34 52.46
N LEU A 12 19.45 -28.35 52.11
CA LEU A 12 19.36 -29.02 50.82
C LEU A 12 19.41 -28.00 49.68
N ALA A 13 20.49 -28.00 48.90
CA ALA A 13 20.50 -27.35 47.58
C ALA A 13 19.99 -28.33 46.51
N THR A 14 18.79 -28.84 46.70
CA THR A 14 17.98 -29.45 45.63
C THR A 14 16.74 -28.59 45.45
N SER A 15 16.66 -27.83 44.35
CA SER A 15 15.43 -27.47 43.58
C SER A 15 15.37 -26.05 42.98
N SER A 16 16.16 -25.07 43.43
CA SER A 16 15.88 -23.67 43.05
C SER A 16 16.30 -23.24 41.63
N TYR A 17 17.27 -23.92 40.99
CA TYR A 17 17.64 -23.65 39.58
C TYR A 17 16.71 -24.32 38.56
N ILE A 18 15.90 -25.30 38.99
CA ILE A 18 14.97 -26.02 38.10
C ILE A 18 13.63 -25.27 38.01
N THR A 19 13.25 -24.52 39.06
CA THR A 19 11.92 -23.89 39.15
C THR A 19 11.76 -22.55 38.43
N SER A 20 12.84 -21.79 38.16
CA SER A 20 12.71 -20.48 37.49
C SER A 20 12.78 -20.53 35.96
N ALA A 21 13.35 -21.59 35.37
CA ALA A 21 13.43 -21.75 33.92
C ALA A 21 12.11 -22.31 33.29
N GLN A 22 11.13 -22.70 34.11
CA GLN A 22 9.90 -23.38 33.68
C GLN A 22 8.65 -22.48 33.62
N THR A 23 8.76 -21.15 33.66
CA THR A 23 7.58 -20.27 33.69
C THR A 23 6.93 -20.05 32.33
N ASN A 24 7.61 -20.37 31.22
CA ASN A 24 7.10 -20.10 29.87
C ASN A 24 6.54 -21.37 29.23
N ASN A 25 5.23 -21.36 28.98
CA ASN A 25 4.54 -22.48 28.35
C ASN A 25 4.55 -22.33 26.82
N PHE A 26 5.51 -23.00 26.17
CA PHE A 26 5.58 -23.09 24.71
C PHE A 26 4.43 -23.91 24.09
N SER A 27 3.59 -24.58 24.90
CA SER A 27 2.51 -25.41 24.39
C SER A 27 1.52 -24.61 23.54
N GLY A 28 1.16 -25.18 22.40
CA GLY A 28 0.26 -24.58 21.43
C GLY A 28 0.52 -25.08 20.02
N ILE A 29 -0.34 -24.63 19.11
CA ILE A 29 -0.19 -24.83 17.67
C ILE A 29 0.36 -23.52 17.12
N TRP A 30 1.49 -23.60 16.41
CA TRP A 30 2.23 -22.44 15.91
C TRP A 30 2.31 -22.52 14.39
N LYS A 31 1.88 -21.47 13.69
CA LYS A 31 1.88 -21.40 12.21
C LYS A 31 2.85 -20.36 11.71
N LEU A 32 3.69 -20.74 10.74
CA LEU A 32 4.69 -19.88 10.14
C LEU A 32 4.00 -18.67 9.49
N ALA A 33 4.35 -17.48 9.95
CA ALA A 33 3.81 -16.21 9.47
C ALA A 33 4.81 -15.48 8.56
N GLN A 34 6.11 -15.56 8.89
CA GLN A 34 7.17 -14.92 8.14
C GLN A 34 8.41 -15.81 8.11
N ARG A 35 9.11 -15.82 6.97
CA ARG A 35 10.38 -16.54 6.80
C ARG A 35 11.43 -15.59 6.22
N GLU A 36 12.64 -15.66 6.76
CA GLU A 36 13.80 -14.92 6.27
C GLU A 36 14.99 -15.89 6.09
N VAL A 37 15.60 -15.86 4.91
CA VAL A 37 16.83 -16.62 4.63
C VAL A 37 18.01 -15.68 4.87
N LEU A 38 18.87 -16.05 5.83
CA LEU A 38 19.99 -15.23 6.26
C LEU A 38 21.29 -15.60 5.51
N ALA A 39 21.48 -16.88 5.15
CA ALA A 39 22.62 -17.34 4.36
C ALA A 39 22.41 -18.78 3.79
N GLY A 40 23.10 -19.14 2.70
CA GLY A 40 23.21 -20.52 2.19
C GLY A 40 22.37 -20.86 0.94
N GLY A 41 22.77 -21.91 0.20
CA GLY A 41 22.10 -22.40 -1.02
C GLY A 41 20.81 -23.20 -0.78
N THR A 42 20.18 -23.70 -1.85
CA THR A 42 18.87 -24.40 -1.92
C THR A 42 18.84 -25.79 -1.26
N TYR A 43 19.27 -25.92 -0.01
CA TYR A 43 18.98 -27.12 0.78
C TYR A 43 17.48 -27.12 1.17
N THR A 44 16.78 -28.21 0.83
CA THR A 44 15.31 -28.32 0.86
C THR A 44 14.69 -28.57 2.25
N ASN A 45 15.48 -28.68 3.31
CA ASN A 45 14.95 -28.88 4.68
C ASN A 45 14.58 -27.54 5.33
N GLY A 46 13.51 -26.93 4.81
CA GLY A 46 12.90 -25.70 5.27
C GLY A 46 12.40 -25.74 6.72
N LEU A 47 12.07 -24.56 7.26
CA LEU A 47 11.30 -24.45 8.50
C LEU A 47 9.89 -25.04 8.29
N PRO A 48 9.35 -25.79 9.26
CA PRO A 48 8.02 -26.38 9.16
C PRO A 48 6.94 -25.28 9.05
N ASP A 49 5.83 -25.56 8.37
CA ASP A 49 4.73 -24.60 8.27
C ASP A 49 3.90 -24.57 9.56
N VAL A 50 3.75 -25.73 10.20
CA VAL A 50 3.10 -25.86 11.50
C VAL A 50 4.00 -26.61 12.46
N VAL A 51 4.11 -26.06 13.68
CA VAL A 51 4.73 -26.71 14.82
C VAL A 51 3.69 -26.86 15.91
N ILE A 52 3.47 -28.08 16.37
CA ILE A 52 2.64 -28.36 17.54
C ILE A 52 3.57 -28.70 18.68
N ILE A 53 3.43 -27.99 19.80
CA ILE A 53 4.23 -28.22 21.00
C ILE A 53 3.25 -28.59 22.11
N SER A 54 3.53 -29.68 22.81
CA SER A 54 2.87 -30.00 24.08
C SER A 54 3.91 -30.28 25.14
N SER A 55 3.70 -29.76 26.35
CA SER A 55 4.58 -29.98 27.49
C SER A 55 3.88 -30.79 28.58
N VAL A 56 4.55 -31.82 29.10
CA VAL A 56 4.09 -32.59 30.26
C VAL A 56 5.28 -32.74 31.23
N SER A 57 5.19 -32.13 32.41
CA SER A 57 6.28 -32.12 33.40
C SER A 57 7.61 -31.63 32.79
N ALA A 58 8.70 -32.39 32.92
CA ALA A 58 10.03 -32.06 32.37
C ALA A 58 10.23 -32.53 30.91
N LYS A 59 9.14 -32.77 30.16
CA LYS A 59 9.20 -33.23 28.76
C LYS A 59 8.41 -32.31 27.84
N MET A 60 8.96 -32.07 26.64
CA MET A 60 8.28 -31.41 25.53
C MET A 60 8.17 -32.37 24.35
N PHE A 61 6.99 -32.41 23.75
CA PHE A 61 6.70 -33.13 22.52
C PHE A 61 6.52 -32.11 21.40
N PHE A 62 7.15 -32.39 20.27
CA PHE A 62 7.11 -31.57 19.07
C PHE A 62 6.53 -32.39 17.94
N GLU A 63 5.58 -31.82 17.22
CA GLU A 63 5.11 -32.32 15.94
C GLU A 63 5.38 -31.25 14.88
N TYR A 64 6.07 -31.64 13.81
CA TYR A 64 6.39 -30.75 12.70
C TYR A 64 5.64 -31.18 11.45
N ARG A 65 4.99 -30.22 10.78
CA ARG A 65 4.30 -30.43 9.50
C ARG A 65 4.86 -29.49 8.44
N SER A 66 5.18 -30.05 7.27
CA SER A 66 5.77 -29.33 6.14
C SER A 66 4.76 -29.17 5.00
N ARG A 67 4.91 -28.13 4.18
CA ARG A 67 4.06 -27.91 2.99
C ARG A 67 4.22 -29.05 1.99
N GLY A 68 3.09 -29.63 1.55
CA GLY A 68 3.06 -30.54 0.40
C GLY A 68 3.63 -31.94 0.63
N ASP A 69 4.09 -32.27 1.84
CA ASP A 69 4.50 -33.61 2.24
C ASP A 69 3.57 -34.10 3.35
N ALA A 70 3.00 -35.29 3.18
CA ALA A 70 2.13 -35.91 4.18
C ALA A 70 2.92 -36.42 5.41
N SER A 71 4.25 -36.33 5.37
CA SER A 71 5.10 -36.77 6.47
C SER A 71 4.95 -35.87 7.71
N ILE A 72 4.58 -36.50 8.82
CA ILE A 72 4.57 -35.89 10.15
C ILE A 72 5.82 -36.38 10.87
N SER A 73 6.67 -35.45 11.31
CA SER A 73 7.81 -35.81 12.17
C SER A 73 7.49 -35.45 13.63
N LYS A 74 7.72 -36.42 14.52
CA LYS A 74 7.51 -36.26 15.96
C LYS A 74 8.83 -36.37 16.69
N GLU A 75 8.97 -35.58 17.75
CA GLU A 75 10.16 -35.58 18.58
C GLU A 75 9.80 -35.32 20.03
N GLU A 76 10.50 -36.01 20.93
CA GLU A 76 10.40 -35.85 22.38
C GLU A 76 11.73 -35.34 22.91
N LEU A 77 11.70 -34.32 23.77
CA LEU A 77 12.89 -33.76 24.43
C LEU A 77 12.66 -33.62 25.94
N SER A 78 13.63 -34.09 26.72
CA SER A 78 13.71 -33.80 28.16
C SER A 78 14.28 -32.40 28.40
N VAL A 79 13.69 -31.69 29.35
CA VAL A 79 13.94 -30.27 29.63
C VAL A 79 14.41 -30.15 31.09
N GLY A 80 15.72 -30.26 31.34
CA GLY A 80 16.19 -30.33 32.74
C GLY A 80 17.69 -30.49 33.01
N GLY A 81 18.57 -30.35 32.01
CA GLY A 81 20.01 -30.49 32.20
C GLY A 81 20.53 -31.89 31.86
N LYS A 82 21.46 -31.92 30.90
CA LYS A 82 22.30 -33.04 30.45
C LYS A 82 21.68 -34.31 29.87
N ASP A 83 20.42 -34.31 29.46
CA ASP A 83 19.90 -35.46 28.71
C ASP A 83 20.05 -35.34 27.19
N PHE A 84 20.47 -36.45 26.62
CA PHE A 84 20.74 -36.72 25.21
C PHE A 84 19.65 -37.67 24.73
N VAL A 85 18.86 -37.27 23.73
CA VAL A 85 17.90 -38.17 23.09
C VAL A 85 18.53 -38.66 21.80
N GLU A 86 18.88 -39.94 21.77
CA GLU A 86 19.28 -40.64 20.55
C GLU A 86 18.08 -41.35 19.96
N SER A 87 17.78 -41.05 18.70
CA SER A 87 16.78 -41.77 17.92
C SER A 87 17.38 -42.19 16.59
N ILE A 88 16.88 -43.32 16.08
CA ILE A 88 17.16 -43.79 14.73
C ILE A 88 15.94 -43.44 13.89
N THR A 89 16.13 -42.64 12.84
CA THR A 89 15.04 -42.31 11.92
C THR A 89 14.71 -43.49 11.01
N ASP A 90 13.54 -43.47 10.37
CA ASP A 90 13.16 -44.49 9.36
C ASP A 90 14.18 -44.62 8.22
N SER A 91 14.93 -43.54 7.96
CA SER A 91 16.05 -43.49 7.01
C SER A 91 17.38 -44.04 7.57
N LYS A 92 17.34 -44.75 8.71
CA LYS A 92 18.49 -45.33 9.42
C LYS A 92 19.57 -44.31 9.82
N ARG A 93 19.23 -43.02 9.93
CA ARG A 93 20.16 -41.99 10.39
C ARG A 93 20.10 -41.88 11.91
N LYS A 94 21.26 -41.84 12.55
CA LYS A 94 21.35 -41.55 13.98
C LYS A 94 21.16 -40.05 14.18
N ARG A 95 20.18 -39.70 15.01
CA ARG A 95 19.88 -38.34 15.40
C ARG A 95 20.15 -38.19 16.88
N ILE A 96 20.99 -37.23 17.21
CA ILE A 96 21.31 -36.85 18.58
C ILE A 96 20.72 -35.47 18.82
N SER A 97 19.74 -35.35 19.70
CA SER A 97 19.17 -34.06 20.10
C SER A 97 19.56 -33.72 21.55
N ARG A 98 20.06 -32.50 21.77
CA ARG A 98 20.28 -31.91 23.09
C ARG A 98 19.49 -30.61 23.23
N ALA A 99 18.84 -30.48 24.38
CA ALA A 99 17.92 -29.42 24.75
C ALA A 99 18.51 -28.61 25.92
N GLY A 100 18.54 -27.27 25.82
CA GLY A 100 19.06 -26.39 26.87
C GLY A 100 18.28 -25.07 26.99
N TRP A 101 18.24 -24.52 28.20
CA TRP A 101 17.61 -23.21 28.47
C TRP A 101 18.63 -22.07 28.38
N ILE A 102 18.21 -20.96 27.75
CA ILE A 102 18.92 -19.69 27.78
C ILE A 102 18.11 -18.72 28.64
N SER A 103 18.58 -18.45 29.85
CA SER A 103 17.89 -17.63 30.85
C SER A 103 17.77 -16.15 30.46
N GLU A 104 18.76 -15.62 29.73
CA GLU A 104 18.83 -14.19 29.40
C GLU A 104 17.69 -13.71 28.50
N ASN A 105 17.16 -14.57 27.63
CA ASN A 105 16.21 -14.20 26.57
C ASN A 105 14.92 -15.04 26.56
N LYS A 106 14.56 -15.68 27.70
CA LYS A 106 13.36 -16.55 27.79
C LYS A 106 13.32 -17.64 26.69
N SER A 107 14.48 -18.10 26.24
CA SER A 107 14.63 -18.91 25.02
C SER A 107 15.06 -20.33 25.34
N PHE A 108 14.79 -21.21 24.38
CA PHE A 108 15.23 -22.59 24.38
C PHE A 108 16.18 -22.83 23.20
N THR A 109 17.28 -23.55 23.42
CA THR A 109 18.21 -23.95 22.36
C THR A 109 18.24 -25.44 22.21
N LYS A 110 18.22 -25.88 20.96
CA LYS A 110 18.28 -27.26 20.55
C LYS A 110 19.43 -27.47 19.59
N LEU A 111 20.35 -28.34 19.96
CA LEU A 111 21.42 -28.81 19.09
C LEU A 111 21.07 -30.20 18.57
N VAL A 112 21.11 -30.40 17.26
CA VAL A 112 20.92 -31.70 16.61
C VAL A 112 22.18 -32.08 15.83
N SER A 113 22.79 -33.21 16.14
CA SER A 113 23.92 -33.81 15.39
C SER A 113 23.44 -35.03 14.60
N PHE A 114 23.86 -35.15 13.33
CA PHE A 114 23.57 -36.30 12.45
C PHE A 114 24.84 -36.97 11.93
N SER A 115 24.87 -38.31 11.85
CA SER A 115 25.77 -39.14 11.02
C SER A 115 25.19 -40.57 10.93
N SER A 116 25.51 -41.49 10.02
CA SER A 116 25.85 -41.49 8.60
C SER A 116 24.82 -42.43 7.92
N ALA A 117 24.33 -42.12 6.72
CA ALA A 117 23.68 -43.16 5.90
C ALA A 117 24.79 -44.08 5.37
N SER A 118 24.65 -45.40 5.52
CA SER A 118 25.63 -46.41 5.09
C SER A 118 26.10 -46.16 3.64
N GLY A 119 27.34 -45.68 3.48
CA GLY A 119 27.98 -45.36 2.21
C GLY A 119 29.24 -44.48 2.41
N GLU A 120 30.18 -44.52 1.46
CA GLU A 120 31.58 -44.03 1.59
C GLU A 120 31.77 -42.56 2.01
N ASN A 121 30.70 -41.75 2.04
CA ASN A 121 30.82 -40.30 2.20
C ASN A 121 30.53 -39.73 3.59
N ASN A 122 30.03 -40.50 4.59
CA ASN A 122 29.81 -40.08 6.00
C ASN A 122 29.74 -38.55 6.23
N ILE A 123 28.63 -37.90 5.85
CA ILE A 123 28.48 -36.45 6.06
C ILE A 123 27.80 -36.25 7.41
N GLU A 124 28.48 -35.55 8.31
CA GLU A 124 27.90 -35.12 9.58
C GLU A 124 27.42 -33.67 9.48
N PHE A 125 26.24 -33.39 10.03
CA PHE A 125 25.70 -32.03 10.12
C PHE A 125 25.39 -31.67 11.56
N PHE A 126 25.80 -30.47 11.95
CA PHE A 126 25.35 -29.82 13.17
C PHE A 126 24.25 -28.84 12.81
N ARG A 127 23.09 -29.01 13.44
CA ARG A 127 21.98 -28.07 13.39
C ARG A 127 21.83 -27.43 14.75
N ASN A 128 21.94 -26.11 14.79
CA ASN A 128 21.58 -25.31 15.94
C ASN A 128 20.21 -24.66 15.69
N GLU A 129 19.24 -24.89 16.57
CA GLU A 129 17.92 -24.28 16.53
C GLU A 129 17.68 -23.49 17.82
N VAL A 130 17.43 -22.19 17.70
CA VAL A 130 17.07 -21.32 18.82
C VAL A 130 15.61 -20.95 18.71
N TRP A 131 14.87 -21.18 19.79
CA TRP A 131 13.44 -21.00 19.90
C TRP A 131 13.17 -19.91 20.93
N MET A 132 12.48 -18.85 20.51
CA MET A 132 12.25 -17.69 21.35
C MET A 132 10.77 -17.34 21.35
N LEU A 133 10.18 -17.30 22.55
CA LEU A 133 8.79 -16.88 22.74
C LEU A 133 8.76 -15.36 22.93
N SER A 134 7.84 -14.67 22.27
CA SER A 134 7.60 -13.25 22.51
C SER A 134 7.09 -13.02 23.93
N ASP A 135 7.30 -11.81 24.47
CA ASP A 135 6.85 -11.46 25.82
C ASP A 135 5.33 -11.60 26.01
N ASP A 136 4.55 -11.39 24.94
CA ASP A 136 3.10 -11.56 24.93
C ASP A 136 2.63 -13.00 24.63
N GLN A 137 3.57 -13.92 24.42
CA GLN A 137 3.35 -15.33 24.06
C GLN A 137 2.50 -15.56 22.81
N LYS A 138 2.36 -14.55 21.93
CA LYS A 138 1.63 -14.67 20.66
C LYS A 138 2.49 -15.17 19.53
N TYR A 139 3.81 -14.98 19.63
CA TYR A 139 4.75 -15.32 18.58
C TYR A 139 5.87 -16.22 19.08
N LEU A 140 6.27 -17.14 18.22
CA LEU A 140 7.40 -18.03 18.41
C LEU A 140 8.38 -17.81 17.26
N SER A 141 9.59 -17.38 17.56
CA SER A 141 10.68 -17.29 16.58
C SER A 141 11.52 -18.55 16.64
N ILE A 142 11.84 -19.12 15.48
CA ILE A 142 12.74 -20.26 15.32
C ILE A 142 13.86 -19.83 14.36
N SER A 143 15.07 -19.71 14.90
CA SER A 143 16.29 -19.48 14.12
C SER A 143 17.04 -20.81 13.99
N ARG A 144 17.39 -21.18 12.76
CA ARG A 144 18.02 -22.45 12.42
C ARG A 144 19.31 -22.20 11.65
N GLU A 145 20.41 -22.75 12.15
CA GLU A 145 21.72 -22.73 11.51
C GLU A 145 22.22 -24.15 11.28
N HIS A 146 22.68 -24.44 10.07
CA HIS A 146 23.25 -25.73 9.69
C HIS A 146 24.73 -25.55 9.33
N ARG A 147 25.56 -26.49 9.80
CA ARG A 147 26.98 -26.58 9.46
C ARG A 147 27.35 -28.02 9.11
N SER A 148 27.92 -28.24 7.93
CA SER A 148 28.55 -29.51 7.55
C SER A 148 29.91 -29.66 8.21
N VAL A 149 30.25 -30.89 8.63
CA VAL A 149 31.56 -31.19 9.26
C VAL A 149 32.66 -31.38 8.23
N LYS A 150 32.33 -31.87 7.03
CA LYS A 150 33.31 -32.16 5.97
C LYS A 150 33.50 -31.00 4.97
N ASN A 151 32.47 -30.20 4.72
CA ASN A 151 32.53 -29.01 3.89
C ASN A 151 32.34 -27.78 4.78
N THR A 152 33.44 -27.12 5.15
CA THR A 152 33.41 -25.93 6.03
C THR A 152 32.67 -24.72 5.42
N ASP A 153 32.39 -24.78 4.11
CA ASP A 153 31.84 -23.66 3.33
C ASP A 153 30.31 -23.72 3.18
N GLU A 154 29.67 -24.85 3.46
CA GLU A 154 28.20 -24.96 3.44
C GLU A 154 27.61 -24.55 4.79
N LYS A 155 27.27 -23.26 4.90
CA LYS A 155 26.47 -22.71 5.99
C LYS A 155 25.11 -22.29 5.46
N PHE A 156 24.05 -22.78 6.10
CA PHE A 156 22.70 -22.34 5.84
C PHE A 156 22.10 -21.78 7.14
N ALA A 157 21.48 -20.60 7.06
CA ALA A 157 20.85 -19.93 8.18
C ALA A 157 19.49 -19.35 7.77
N MET A 158 18.45 -19.60 8.57
CA MET A 158 17.14 -18.99 8.38
C MET A 158 16.45 -18.71 9.71
N THR A 159 15.56 -17.72 9.70
CA THR A 159 14.66 -17.42 10.82
C THR A 159 13.22 -17.50 10.35
N GLY A 160 12.35 -18.07 11.18
CA GLY A 160 10.91 -18.03 10.97
C GLY A 160 10.20 -17.48 12.19
N VAL A 161 9.19 -16.65 11.95
CA VAL A 161 8.29 -16.13 12.98
C VAL A 161 6.96 -16.84 12.83
N TYR A 162 6.48 -17.45 13.90
CA TYR A 162 5.24 -18.20 13.97
C TYR A 162 4.23 -17.48 14.83
N ARG A 163 2.96 -17.45 14.42
CA ARG A 163 1.85 -17.00 15.28
C ARG A 163 1.19 -18.20 15.96
N LYS A 164 0.72 -18.04 17.19
CA LYS A 164 -0.11 -19.05 17.86
C LYS A 164 -1.48 -19.13 17.18
N ILE A 165 -1.99 -20.35 16.96
CA ILE A 165 -3.28 -20.64 16.31
C ILE A 165 -4.12 -21.60 17.17
N THR A 166 -5.43 -21.65 16.95
CA THR A 166 -6.34 -22.58 17.62
C THR A 166 -6.39 -23.94 16.91
N ALA A 167 -6.95 -24.96 17.57
CA ALA A 167 -7.22 -26.25 16.93
C ALA A 167 -8.24 -26.12 15.80
N GLU A 168 -9.24 -25.26 15.95
CA GLU A 168 -10.21 -24.93 14.90
C GLU A 168 -9.53 -24.29 13.68
N GLU A 169 -8.61 -23.34 13.88
CA GLU A 169 -7.79 -22.76 12.80
C GLU A 169 -6.89 -23.81 12.11
N LEU A 170 -6.47 -24.85 12.83
CA LEU A 170 -5.71 -25.98 12.28
C LEU A 170 -6.59 -26.95 11.48
N GLU A 171 -7.83 -27.21 11.92
CA GLU A 171 -8.80 -28.05 11.20
C GLU A 171 -9.29 -27.36 9.91
N ILE A 172 -9.45 -26.04 9.90
CA ILE A 172 -9.73 -25.24 8.69
C ILE A 172 -8.60 -25.40 7.65
N ASP A 173 -7.36 -25.57 8.09
CA ASP A 173 -6.20 -25.83 7.21
C ASP A 173 -6.20 -27.27 6.64
N LYS A 174 -6.98 -28.19 7.22
CA LYS A 174 -7.14 -29.56 6.72
C LYS A 174 -8.26 -29.70 5.67
N ALA A 175 -9.05 -28.65 5.42
CA ALA A 175 -10.26 -28.74 4.61
C ALA A 175 -9.97 -28.67 3.09
N THR A 176 -9.76 -29.85 2.50
CA THR A 176 -10.00 -30.28 1.09
C THR A 176 -9.40 -29.52 -0.11
N GLY A 177 -8.65 -28.43 0.04
CA GLY A 177 -7.79 -27.89 -1.03
C GLY A 177 -8.51 -27.43 -2.29
N LYS A 178 -9.48 -26.51 -2.19
CA LYS A 178 -10.25 -26.05 -3.37
C LYS A 178 -10.45 -24.54 -3.51
N GLY A 179 -10.00 -23.70 -2.58
CA GLY A 179 -10.10 -22.25 -2.72
C GLY A 179 -11.52 -21.74 -3.11
N ILE A 180 -11.60 -20.53 -3.67
CA ILE A 180 -12.86 -19.99 -4.21
C ILE A 180 -13.24 -20.77 -5.47
N LYS A 181 -14.50 -21.23 -5.54
CA LYS A 181 -15.09 -21.83 -6.74
C LYS A 181 -15.69 -20.73 -7.59
N PHE A 182 -15.08 -20.48 -8.74
CA PHE A 182 -15.62 -19.56 -9.73
C PHE A 182 -16.55 -20.29 -10.69
N GLU A 183 -17.71 -19.69 -10.94
CA GLU A 183 -18.65 -20.15 -11.95
C GLU A 183 -18.10 -19.88 -13.35
N GLU A 184 -18.24 -20.88 -14.23
CA GLU A 184 -17.86 -20.80 -15.63
C GLU A 184 -19.03 -21.20 -16.52
N GLY A 185 -19.06 -20.65 -17.74
CA GLY A 185 -20.06 -21.04 -18.76
C GLY A 185 -21.48 -20.52 -18.54
N LEU A 186 -21.71 -19.68 -17.52
CA LEU A 186 -22.99 -19.02 -17.29
C LEU A 186 -22.98 -17.59 -17.86
N ALA A 187 -24.06 -17.21 -18.54
CA ALA A 187 -24.31 -15.82 -18.90
C ALA A 187 -24.74 -15.00 -17.67
N TRP A 188 -24.66 -13.67 -17.78
CA TRP A 188 -24.98 -12.76 -16.66
C TRP A 188 -26.38 -12.97 -16.06
N SER A 189 -27.40 -13.18 -16.90
CA SER A 189 -28.76 -13.44 -16.42
C SER A 189 -28.86 -14.74 -15.62
N GLN A 190 -28.12 -15.78 -16.01
CA GLN A 190 -28.10 -17.07 -15.33
C GLN A 190 -27.36 -16.99 -13.99
N LEU A 191 -26.32 -16.15 -13.91
CA LEU A 191 -25.62 -15.88 -12.64
C LEU A 191 -26.54 -15.18 -11.64
N LEU A 192 -27.32 -14.19 -12.10
CA LEU A 192 -28.32 -13.52 -11.26
C LEU A 192 -29.43 -14.46 -10.82
N GLU A 193 -29.95 -15.29 -11.74
CA GLU A 193 -30.96 -16.31 -11.41
C GLU A 193 -30.43 -17.30 -10.38
N LYS A 194 -29.21 -17.83 -10.57
CA LYS A 194 -28.56 -18.73 -9.62
C LYS A 194 -28.35 -18.09 -8.25
N ALA A 195 -27.90 -16.84 -8.20
CA ALA A 195 -27.75 -16.08 -6.96
C ALA A 195 -29.09 -15.93 -6.22
N GLN A 196 -30.17 -15.64 -6.96
CA GLN A 196 -31.52 -15.56 -6.41
C GLN A 196 -32.04 -16.91 -5.92
N THR A 197 -31.89 -17.98 -6.70
CA THR A 197 -32.35 -19.33 -6.35
C THR A 197 -31.60 -19.91 -5.16
N GLU A 198 -30.28 -19.74 -5.09
CA GLU A 198 -29.46 -20.20 -3.97
C GLU A 198 -29.49 -19.24 -2.76
N ASN A 199 -30.16 -18.08 -2.89
CA ASN A 199 -30.16 -17.01 -1.90
C ASN A 199 -28.73 -16.61 -1.44
N LYS A 200 -27.82 -16.53 -2.41
CA LYS A 200 -26.42 -16.13 -2.20
C LYS A 200 -26.17 -14.79 -2.87
N PHE A 201 -25.23 -14.02 -2.32
CA PHE A 201 -24.75 -12.82 -2.98
C PHE A 201 -23.97 -13.21 -4.24
N LEU A 202 -23.79 -12.29 -5.19
CA LEU A 202 -22.92 -12.51 -6.35
C LEU A 202 -21.64 -11.70 -6.15
N PHE A 203 -20.50 -12.37 -6.08
CA PHE A 203 -19.17 -11.77 -6.10
C PHE A 203 -18.63 -11.77 -7.54
N VAL A 204 -18.25 -10.60 -8.03
CA VAL A 204 -17.68 -10.40 -9.36
C VAL A 204 -16.26 -9.86 -9.23
N ASP A 205 -15.29 -10.63 -9.73
CA ASP A 205 -13.91 -10.19 -9.93
C ASP A 205 -13.72 -9.67 -11.36
N CYS A 206 -13.64 -8.35 -11.52
CA CYS A 206 -13.25 -7.74 -12.79
C CYS A 206 -11.72 -7.76 -12.92
N TYR A 207 -11.22 -8.46 -13.93
CA TYR A 207 -9.80 -8.66 -14.18
C TYR A 207 -9.43 -8.43 -15.66
N ALA A 208 -8.13 -8.41 -15.97
CA ALA A 208 -7.65 -8.42 -17.36
C ALA A 208 -6.45 -9.36 -17.53
N THR A 209 -6.23 -9.85 -18.76
CA THR A 209 -5.15 -10.82 -19.04
C THR A 209 -3.74 -10.26 -18.80
N TRP A 210 -3.57 -8.95 -18.95
CA TRP A 210 -2.33 -8.20 -18.69
C TRP A 210 -2.21 -7.71 -17.23
N CYS A 211 -3.25 -7.86 -16.41
CA CYS A 211 -3.26 -7.37 -15.04
C CYS A 211 -2.43 -8.25 -14.10
N ARG A 212 -1.19 -7.84 -13.81
CA ARG A 212 -0.31 -8.55 -12.86
C ARG A 212 -0.93 -8.70 -11.46
N PRO A 213 -1.48 -7.65 -10.81
CA PRO A 213 -2.09 -7.81 -9.49
C PRO A 213 -3.27 -8.79 -9.47
N CYS A 214 -4.01 -8.93 -10.57
CA CYS A 214 -5.08 -9.92 -10.71
C CYS A 214 -4.53 -11.35 -10.67
N LYS A 215 -3.43 -11.62 -11.40
CA LYS A 215 -2.75 -12.92 -11.38
C LYS A 215 -2.23 -13.28 -9.98
N GLU A 216 -1.76 -12.29 -9.23
CA GLU A 216 -1.34 -12.50 -7.84
C GLU A 216 -2.51 -12.87 -6.91
N MET A 217 -3.73 -12.41 -7.18
CA MET A 217 -4.93 -12.88 -6.46
C MET A 217 -5.23 -14.35 -6.78
N ASP A 218 -5.18 -14.71 -8.07
CA ASP A 218 -5.39 -16.08 -8.55
C ASP A 218 -4.37 -17.07 -7.99
N GLU A 219 -3.12 -16.64 -7.80
CA GLU A 219 -2.04 -17.51 -7.34
C GLU A 219 -1.97 -17.62 -5.81
N TYR A 220 -2.20 -16.52 -5.08
CA TYR A 220 -1.88 -16.46 -3.66
C TYR A 220 -3.09 -16.27 -2.73
N VAL A 221 -4.23 -15.81 -3.25
CA VAL A 221 -5.38 -15.44 -2.40
C VAL A 221 -6.57 -16.34 -2.64
N TYR A 222 -7.05 -16.45 -3.87
CA TYR A 222 -8.21 -17.28 -4.19
C TYR A 222 -8.02 -18.79 -3.93
N PRO A 223 -6.82 -19.37 -4.06
CA PRO A 223 -6.59 -20.77 -3.72
C PRO A 223 -6.62 -21.06 -2.22
N VAL A 224 -6.69 -20.04 -1.35
CA VAL A 224 -6.63 -20.23 0.10
C VAL A 224 -7.95 -20.78 0.63
N ASP A 225 -7.90 -21.97 1.24
CA ASP A 225 -9.09 -22.75 1.59
C ASP A 225 -10.07 -22.02 2.50
N ARG A 226 -9.61 -21.41 3.60
CA ARG A 226 -10.49 -20.63 4.48
C ARG A 226 -11.24 -19.49 3.78
N LEU A 227 -10.62 -18.91 2.75
CA LEU A 227 -11.27 -17.88 1.95
C LEU A 227 -12.28 -18.54 1.02
N GLY A 228 -11.88 -19.64 0.38
CA GLY A 228 -12.76 -20.50 -0.40
C GLY A 228 -14.02 -20.92 0.34
N GLU A 229 -13.90 -21.45 1.55
CA GLU A 229 -15.02 -21.88 2.39
C GLU A 229 -16.02 -20.74 2.62
N PHE A 230 -15.53 -19.59 3.08
CA PHE A 230 -16.37 -18.41 3.33
C PHE A 230 -17.01 -17.90 2.03
N MET A 231 -16.25 -17.83 0.94
CA MET A 231 -16.77 -17.33 -0.33
C MET A 231 -17.81 -18.28 -0.92
N ASN A 232 -17.56 -19.58 -0.91
CA ASN A 232 -18.45 -20.59 -1.49
C ASN A 232 -19.76 -20.76 -0.69
N SER A 233 -19.75 -20.49 0.62
CA SER A 233 -20.96 -20.54 1.46
C SER A 233 -21.86 -19.34 1.26
N HIS A 234 -21.31 -18.16 0.94
CA HIS A 234 -22.06 -16.90 0.92
C HIS A 234 -22.26 -16.30 -0.47
N PHE A 235 -21.39 -16.65 -1.44
CA PHE A 235 -21.35 -16.03 -2.75
C PHE A 235 -21.39 -17.06 -3.89
N ILE A 236 -22.13 -16.71 -4.93
CA ILE A 236 -21.83 -17.15 -6.30
C ILE A 236 -20.66 -16.30 -6.76
N SER A 237 -19.50 -16.89 -7.07
CA SER A 237 -18.30 -16.15 -7.44
C SER A 237 -18.06 -16.26 -8.94
N VAL A 238 -17.81 -15.15 -9.63
CA VAL A 238 -17.53 -15.15 -11.08
C VAL A 238 -16.39 -14.20 -11.42
N LYS A 239 -15.56 -14.59 -12.38
CA LYS A 239 -14.53 -13.71 -12.95
C LYS A 239 -15.03 -13.13 -14.27
N VAL A 240 -14.94 -11.81 -14.41
CA VAL A 240 -15.34 -11.07 -15.62
C VAL A 240 -14.11 -10.41 -16.22
N GLN A 241 -13.75 -10.83 -17.43
CA GLN A 241 -12.61 -10.28 -18.16
C GLN A 241 -12.98 -8.94 -18.81
N SER A 242 -12.26 -7.89 -18.44
CA SER A 242 -12.41 -6.51 -18.93
C SER A 242 -11.77 -6.27 -20.29
N ASP A 243 -10.70 -6.99 -20.62
CA ASP A 243 -10.10 -6.99 -21.95
C ASP A 243 -10.70 -8.09 -22.85
N SER A 244 -10.39 -8.03 -24.15
CA SER A 244 -10.72 -9.12 -25.07
C SER A 244 -9.53 -9.48 -25.94
N THR A 245 -9.36 -10.77 -26.19
CA THR A 245 -8.33 -11.33 -27.07
C THR A 245 -8.99 -12.20 -28.15
N LYS A 246 -8.27 -12.40 -29.26
CA LYS A 246 -8.76 -13.25 -30.37
C LYS A 246 -8.97 -14.70 -29.94
N ASN A 247 -8.22 -15.16 -28.93
CA ASN A 247 -8.16 -16.55 -28.50
C ASN A 247 -9.01 -16.84 -27.26
N ASP A 248 -9.81 -15.87 -26.80
CA ASP A 248 -10.65 -16.07 -25.62
C ASP A 248 -11.65 -17.21 -25.85
N VAL A 249 -11.74 -18.08 -24.85
CA VAL A 249 -12.64 -19.24 -24.86
C VAL A 249 -14.11 -18.79 -24.81
N GLN A 250 -15.01 -19.67 -25.24
CA GLN A 250 -16.43 -19.33 -25.34
C GLN A 250 -17.03 -18.91 -24.00
N THR A 251 -16.61 -19.53 -22.89
CA THR A 251 -17.08 -19.20 -21.53
C THR A 251 -16.75 -17.76 -21.14
N VAL A 252 -15.58 -17.24 -21.51
CA VAL A 252 -15.18 -15.83 -21.30
C VAL A 252 -16.02 -14.90 -22.18
N LYS A 253 -16.21 -15.27 -23.46
CA LYS A 253 -16.99 -14.47 -24.43
C LYS A 253 -18.46 -14.29 -24.01
N LEU A 254 -19.05 -15.26 -23.31
CA LEU A 254 -20.43 -15.14 -22.77
C LEU A 254 -20.60 -13.95 -21.82
N LEU A 255 -19.53 -13.53 -21.14
CA LEU A 255 -19.56 -12.43 -20.18
C LEU A 255 -19.15 -11.08 -20.78
N TYR A 256 -18.78 -10.99 -22.05
CA TYR A 256 -18.42 -9.71 -22.69
C TYR A 256 -19.48 -8.61 -22.60
N PRO A 257 -20.79 -8.90 -22.82
CA PRO A 257 -21.83 -7.88 -22.61
C PRO A 257 -21.86 -7.39 -21.17
N ALA A 258 -21.68 -8.31 -20.20
CA ALA A 258 -21.63 -8.00 -18.78
C ALA A 258 -20.40 -7.15 -18.44
N ALA A 259 -19.20 -7.51 -18.93
CA ALA A 259 -17.98 -6.73 -18.75
C ALA A 259 -18.17 -5.26 -19.16
N ARG A 260 -18.65 -5.02 -20.39
CA ARG A 260 -18.92 -3.66 -20.87
C ARG A 260 -19.99 -2.94 -20.06
N MET A 261 -21.03 -3.64 -19.63
CA MET A 261 -22.09 -3.07 -18.79
C MET A 261 -21.53 -2.66 -17.43
N LEU A 262 -20.79 -3.54 -16.75
CA LEU A 262 -20.20 -3.31 -15.43
C LEU A 262 -19.19 -2.16 -15.46
N GLU A 263 -18.30 -2.13 -16.44
CA GLU A 263 -17.33 -1.05 -16.63
C GLU A 263 -17.99 0.31 -16.75
N ARG A 264 -19.01 0.41 -17.61
CA ARG A 264 -19.75 1.66 -17.85
C ARG A 264 -20.59 2.07 -16.64
N THR A 265 -21.25 1.10 -15.99
CA THR A 265 -22.20 1.37 -14.90
C THR A 265 -21.48 1.79 -13.62
N TYR A 266 -20.35 1.14 -13.32
CA TYR A 266 -19.62 1.30 -12.06
C TYR A 266 -18.31 2.08 -12.20
N ASP A 267 -18.05 2.66 -13.37
CA ASP A 267 -16.86 3.48 -13.68
C ASP A 267 -15.56 2.75 -13.31
N ILE A 268 -15.43 1.49 -13.78
CA ILE A 268 -14.27 0.64 -13.49
C ILE A 268 -13.08 1.15 -14.30
N LYS A 269 -12.10 1.74 -13.59
CA LYS A 269 -10.90 2.35 -14.18
C LYS A 269 -9.59 1.68 -13.74
N SER A 270 -9.67 0.70 -12.86
CA SER A 270 -8.51 0.03 -12.27
C SER A 270 -8.85 -1.41 -11.96
N LEU A 271 -7.86 -2.29 -12.03
CA LEU A 271 -8.03 -3.73 -11.85
C LEU A 271 -7.01 -4.26 -10.81
N PRO A 272 -7.36 -5.31 -10.04
CA PRO A 272 -8.69 -5.92 -9.99
C PRO A 272 -9.73 -4.96 -9.38
N THR A 273 -10.99 -5.10 -9.79
CA THR A 273 -12.13 -4.44 -9.14
C THR A 273 -13.13 -5.51 -8.71
N TYR A 274 -13.53 -5.46 -7.45
CA TYR A 274 -14.47 -6.38 -6.85
C TYR A 274 -15.84 -5.70 -6.75
N LEU A 275 -16.88 -6.33 -7.27
CA LEU A 275 -18.26 -5.92 -7.11
C LEU A 275 -19.05 -7.01 -6.40
N PHE A 276 -19.91 -6.59 -5.48
CA PHE A 276 -20.78 -7.49 -4.74
C PHE A 276 -22.22 -7.09 -4.99
N PHE A 277 -23.06 -8.08 -5.32
CA PHE A 277 -24.48 -7.89 -5.55
C PHE A 277 -25.28 -8.74 -4.56
N SER A 278 -26.39 -8.20 -4.06
CA SER A 278 -27.37 -8.96 -3.30
C SER A 278 -28.03 -10.05 -4.15
N PRO A 279 -28.71 -11.04 -3.53
CA PRO A 279 -29.40 -12.10 -4.25
C PRO A 279 -30.44 -11.61 -5.27
N ASP A 280 -31.01 -10.41 -5.09
CA ASP A 280 -31.93 -9.77 -6.03
C ASP A 280 -31.22 -8.97 -7.15
N GLY A 281 -29.89 -9.10 -7.27
CA GLY A 281 -29.10 -8.51 -8.34
C GLY A 281 -28.75 -7.03 -8.19
N LYS A 282 -28.95 -6.42 -7.00
CA LYS A 282 -28.55 -5.03 -6.75
C LYS A 282 -27.11 -4.97 -6.26
N VAL A 283 -26.32 -4.04 -6.79
CA VAL A 283 -24.97 -3.82 -6.25
C VAL A 283 -25.05 -3.30 -4.81
N VAL A 284 -24.24 -3.88 -3.92
CA VAL A 284 -24.23 -3.56 -2.49
C VAL A 284 -22.88 -3.05 -2.02
N HIS A 285 -21.78 -3.56 -2.57
CA HIS A 285 -20.43 -3.18 -2.15
C HIS A 285 -19.44 -3.22 -3.32
N ARG A 286 -18.31 -2.51 -3.18
CA ARG A 286 -17.19 -2.56 -4.13
C ARG A 286 -15.85 -2.36 -3.45
N SER A 287 -14.79 -2.87 -4.06
CA SER A 287 -13.41 -2.56 -3.71
C SER A 287 -12.50 -2.61 -4.93
N VAL A 288 -11.32 -2.00 -4.84
CA VAL A 288 -10.38 -1.87 -5.95
C VAL A 288 -8.98 -2.18 -5.46
N GLY A 289 -8.20 -2.88 -6.30
CA GLY A 289 -6.80 -3.23 -6.04
C GLY A 289 -6.64 -4.58 -5.37
N LYS A 290 -5.40 -5.08 -5.42
CA LYS A 290 -4.99 -6.34 -4.76
C LYS A 290 -5.20 -6.24 -3.25
N LEU A 291 -5.64 -7.34 -2.66
CA LEU A 291 -5.76 -7.51 -1.21
C LEU A 291 -5.06 -8.78 -0.78
N GLU A 292 -4.54 -8.80 0.45
CA GLU A 292 -4.14 -10.05 1.10
C GLU A 292 -5.38 -10.80 1.62
N VAL A 293 -5.21 -12.07 1.96
CA VAL A 293 -6.30 -12.97 2.36
C VAL A 293 -7.18 -12.39 3.47
N GLU A 294 -6.59 -11.82 4.53
CA GLU A 294 -7.36 -11.21 5.64
C GLU A 294 -8.14 -9.98 5.21
N GLY A 295 -7.52 -9.14 4.37
CA GLY A 295 -8.17 -7.96 3.81
C GLY A 295 -9.35 -8.35 2.93
N PHE A 296 -9.20 -9.43 2.16
CA PHE A 296 -10.27 -9.95 1.30
C PHE A 296 -11.40 -10.60 2.12
N LEU A 297 -11.09 -11.37 3.16
CA LEU A 297 -12.09 -11.91 4.08
C LEU A 297 -12.89 -10.79 4.77
N THR A 298 -12.21 -9.72 5.19
CA THR A 298 -12.86 -8.54 5.78
C THR A 298 -13.78 -7.87 4.77
N LEU A 299 -13.30 -7.64 3.55
CA LEU A 299 -14.11 -7.10 2.46
C LEU A 299 -15.37 -7.94 2.18
N ALA A 300 -15.22 -9.27 2.12
CA ALA A 300 -16.34 -10.16 1.86
C ALA A 300 -17.38 -10.13 2.99
N LYS A 301 -16.95 -10.03 4.26
CA LYS A 301 -17.86 -9.84 5.41
C LYS A 301 -18.58 -8.49 5.35
N GLU A 302 -17.87 -7.41 5.05
CA GLU A 302 -18.46 -6.07 4.88
C GLU A 302 -19.47 -6.01 3.73
N ALA A 303 -19.29 -6.82 2.69
CA ALA A 303 -20.24 -6.91 1.59
C ALA A 303 -21.58 -7.55 2.00
N LEU A 304 -21.61 -8.36 3.06
CA LEU A 304 -22.81 -8.99 3.61
C LEU A 304 -23.51 -8.13 4.67
N ASP A 305 -22.83 -7.14 5.24
CA ASP A 305 -23.34 -6.27 6.30
C ASP A 305 -23.94 -4.96 5.70
N PRO A 306 -25.26 -4.76 5.75
CA PRO A 306 -25.91 -3.55 5.23
C PRO A 306 -25.35 -2.24 5.80
N ASP A 307 -24.83 -2.23 7.04
CA ASP A 307 -24.27 -1.05 7.68
C ASP A 307 -22.84 -0.73 7.19
N LYS A 308 -22.19 -1.68 6.51
CA LYS A 308 -20.85 -1.53 5.91
C LYS A 308 -20.90 -1.44 4.38
N GLN A 309 -22.05 -1.73 3.77
CA GLN A 309 -22.26 -1.69 2.33
C GLN A 309 -22.14 -0.27 1.75
N LEU A 310 -21.22 -0.08 0.81
CA LEU A 310 -20.96 1.22 0.17
C LEU A 310 -22.20 1.77 -0.53
N TYR A 311 -22.95 0.92 -1.23
CA TYR A 311 -24.13 1.37 -1.96
C TYR A 311 -25.34 1.58 -1.05
N THR A 312 -25.39 0.94 0.12
CA THR A 312 -26.37 1.26 1.18
C THR A 312 -26.13 2.65 1.73
N LEU A 313 -24.87 3.01 2.00
CA LEU A 313 -24.48 4.37 2.37
C LEU A 313 -24.91 5.39 1.30
N ILE A 314 -24.60 5.13 0.02
CA ILE A 314 -24.98 6.03 -1.08
C ILE A 314 -26.50 6.18 -1.17
N ASN A 315 -27.25 5.09 -1.04
CA ASN A 315 -28.72 5.11 -1.10
C ASN A 315 -29.34 5.84 0.10
N ASN A 316 -28.76 5.71 1.29
CA ASN A 316 -29.17 6.47 2.46
C ASN A 316 -28.91 7.96 2.29
N TRP A 317 -27.76 8.33 1.71
CA TRP A 317 -27.47 9.72 1.37
C TRP A 317 -28.49 10.28 0.37
N LYS A 318 -28.78 9.58 -0.73
CA LYS A 318 -29.78 10.00 -1.72
C LYS A 318 -31.19 10.18 -1.14
N LYS A 319 -31.51 9.47 -0.05
CA LYS A 319 -32.78 9.57 0.68
C LYS A 319 -32.75 10.61 1.81
N GLY A 320 -31.67 11.39 1.95
CA GLY A 320 -31.51 12.40 3.00
C GLY A 320 -31.35 11.82 4.41
N LYS A 321 -31.00 10.53 4.54
CA LYS A 321 -30.88 9.86 5.84
C LYS A 321 -29.49 9.99 6.47
N VAL A 322 -28.49 10.44 5.73
CA VAL A 322 -27.12 10.60 6.21
C VAL A 322 -26.98 11.99 6.86
N LYS A 323 -26.52 12.04 8.11
CA LYS A 323 -26.26 13.30 8.81
C LYS A 323 -25.02 13.95 8.21
N TYR A 324 -25.00 15.29 8.16
CA TYR A 324 -23.86 16.03 7.61
C TYR A 324 -22.53 15.70 8.31
N VAL A 325 -22.54 15.44 9.62
CA VAL A 325 -21.34 15.07 10.39
C VAL A 325 -20.66 13.79 9.88
N ASP A 326 -21.41 12.88 9.24
CA ASP A 326 -20.91 11.60 8.74
C ASP A 326 -20.45 11.67 7.26
N MET A 327 -20.75 12.77 6.56
CA MET A 327 -20.45 12.91 5.14
C MET A 327 -18.96 12.98 4.82
N PRO A 328 -18.08 13.64 5.60
CA PRO A 328 -16.64 13.63 5.31
C PRO A 328 -16.02 12.23 5.31
N ALA A 329 -16.39 11.40 6.28
CA ALA A 329 -15.95 10.00 6.33
C ALA A 329 -16.48 9.20 5.13
N SER A 330 -17.73 9.46 4.73
CA SER A 330 -18.35 8.86 3.54
C SER A 330 -17.60 9.20 2.26
N VAL A 331 -17.22 10.47 2.07
CA VAL A 331 -16.43 10.94 0.92
C VAL A 331 -15.06 10.26 0.89
N LYS A 332 -14.38 10.17 2.03
CA LYS A 332 -13.08 9.48 2.13
C LYS A 332 -13.21 8.00 1.74
N LEU A 333 -14.21 7.30 2.29
CA LEU A 333 -14.47 5.90 1.96
C LEU A 333 -14.71 5.72 0.45
N LEU A 334 -15.58 6.52 -0.16
CA LEU A 334 -15.88 6.43 -1.59
C LEU A 334 -14.64 6.67 -2.46
N LYS A 335 -13.77 7.62 -2.10
CA LYS A 335 -12.49 7.83 -2.79
C LYS A 335 -11.57 6.62 -2.68
N THR A 336 -11.46 5.99 -1.51
CA THR A 336 -10.63 4.77 -1.32
C THR A 336 -11.16 3.58 -2.12
N LYS A 337 -12.47 3.55 -2.41
CA LYS A 337 -13.10 2.51 -3.25
C LYS A 337 -13.18 2.91 -4.73
N SER A 338 -12.50 3.99 -5.14
CA SER A 338 -12.49 4.54 -6.50
C SER A 338 -13.87 4.93 -7.06
N ASP A 339 -14.85 5.24 -6.20
CA ASP A 339 -16.13 5.81 -6.60
C ASP A 339 -16.07 7.35 -6.55
N LYS A 340 -15.28 7.91 -7.47
CA LYS A 340 -15.04 9.37 -7.52
C LYS A 340 -16.35 10.14 -7.78
N LYS A 341 -17.25 9.61 -8.60
CA LYS A 341 -18.52 10.28 -8.96
C LYS A 341 -19.39 10.51 -7.73
N ASN A 342 -19.66 9.47 -6.94
CA ASN A 342 -20.48 9.63 -5.74
C ASN A 342 -19.72 10.40 -4.65
N ALA A 343 -18.40 10.20 -4.50
CA ALA A 343 -17.60 10.98 -3.55
C ALA A 343 -17.72 12.49 -3.78
N LEU A 344 -17.61 12.93 -5.03
CA LEU A 344 -17.73 14.33 -5.41
C LEU A 344 -19.16 14.86 -5.20
N ALA A 345 -20.18 14.06 -5.51
CA ALA A 345 -21.57 14.44 -5.29
C ALA A 345 -21.89 14.67 -3.80
N ILE A 346 -21.46 13.75 -2.92
CA ILE A 346 -21.62 13.90 -1.46
C ILE A 346 -20.80 15.09 -0.95
N ALA A 347 -19.57 15.27 -1.45
CA ALA A 347 -18.75 16.42 -1.06
C ALA A 347 -19.44 17.74 -1.40
N ARG A 348 -20.03 17.85 -2.60
CA ARG A 348 -20.78 19.05 -3.03
C ARG A 348 -22.01 19.30 -2.14
N ASP A 349 -22.76 18.25 -1.82
CA ASP A 349 -23.91 18.34 -0.92
C ASP A 349 -23.49 18.79 0.48
N TYR A 350 -22.43 18.22 1.05
CA TYR A 350 -21.89 18.67 2.34
C TYR A 350 -21.45 20.15 2.32
N MET A 351 -20.76 20.58 1.25
CA MET A 351 -20.32 21.98 1.11
C MET A 351 -21.51 22.95 1.05
N ILE A 352 -22.52 22.68 0.21
CA ILE A 352 -23.68 23.56 0.05
C ILE A 352 -24.63 23.46 1.25
N GLY A 353 -24.97 22.23 1.64
CA GLY A 353 -26.00 21.90 2.60
C GLY A 353 -25.62 22.16 4.05
N HIS A 354 -24.31 22.12 4.36
CA HIS A 354 -23.79 22.30 5.70
C HIS A 354 -22.76 23.44 5.79
N LEU A 355 -21.59 23.31 5.15
CA LEU A 355 -20.48 24.25 5.37
C LEU A 355 -20.86 25.70 5.06
N ASN A 356 -21.55 25.94 3.94
CA ASN A 356 -21.96 27.29 3.55
C ASN A 356 -22.93 27.97 4.54
N LYS A 357 -23.62 27.17 5.38
CA LYS A 357 -24.57 27.66 6.40
C LYS A 357 -23.93 27.89 7.77
N LEU A 358 -22.66 27.52 7.94
CA LEU A 358 -21.92 27.77 9.18
C LEU A 358 -21.66 29.28 9.37
N SER A 359 -21.49 29.66 10.64
CA SER A 359 -20.92 30.96 11.03
C SER A 359 -19.55 31.14 10.36
N GLU A 360 -19.08 32.38 10.20
CA GLU A 360 -17.74 32.60 9.63
C GLU A 360 -16.64 31.90 10.46
N VAL A 361 -16.75 31.95 11.79
CA VAL A 361 -15.78 31.34 12.70
C VAL A 361 -15.73 29.82 12.50
N ASP A 362 -16.88 29.16 12.40
CA ASP A 362 -16.94 27.71 12.21
C ASP A 362 -16.56 27.30 10.78
N PHE A 363 -16.99 28.06 9.78
CA PHE A 363 -16.65 27.82 8.38
C PHE A 363 -15.13 27.87 8.13
N LEU A 364 -14.44 28.83 8.76
CA LEU A 364 -13.00 29.06 8.59
C LEU A 364 -12.13 28.15 9.48
N LYS A 365 -12.71 27.18 10.18
CA LYS A 365 -11.92 26.13 10.84
C LYS A 365 -11.07 25.38 9.82
N LYS A 366 -9.82 25.09 10.19
CA LYS A 366 -8.83 24.47 9.30
C LYS A 366 -9.32 23.15 8.69
N GLU A 367 -9.96 22.29 9.48
CA GLU A 367 -10.54 21.03 9.02
C GLU A 367 -11.55 21.19 7.87
N ASN A 368 -12.39 22.23 7.92
CA ASN A 368 -13.38 22.53 6.87
C ASN A 368 -12.68 23.01 5.60
N LEU A 369 -11.67 23.88 5.73
CA LEU A 369 -10.89 24.37 4.59
C LEU A 369 -10.05 23.26 3.94
N VAL A 370 -9.50 22.34 4.74
CA VAL A 370 -8.81 21.13 4.27
C VAL A 370 -9.79 20.24 3.50
N PHE A 371 -10.97 19.96 4.05
CA PHE A 371 -11.98 19.17 3.34
C PHE A 371 -12.35 19.79 1.99
N ILE A 372 -12.54 21.11 1.94
CA ILE A 372 -12.83 21.82 0.69
C ILE A 372 -11.66 21.71 -0.29
N GLY A 373 -10.42 21.87 0.19
CA GLY A 373 -9.20 21.71 -0.59
C GLY A 373 -9.07 20.32 -1.22
N GLU A 374 -9.30 19.27 -0.44
CA GLU A 374 -9.30 17.87 -0.91
C GLU A 374 -10.43 17.56 -1.91
N ASN A 375 -11.44 18.44 -1.99
CA ASN A 375 -12.59 18.33 -2.89
C ASN A 375 -12.72 19.54 -3.82
N ILE A 376 -11.60 20.20 -4.15
CA ILE A 376 -11.55 21.41 -4.98
C ILE A 376 -12.19 21.24 -6.36
N ASP A 377 -12.26 20.00 -6.86
CA ASP A 377 -12.98 19.61 -8.09
C ASP A 377 -14.44 20.09 -8.09
N MET A 378 -15.06 20.21 -6.91
CA MET A 378 -16.45 20.64 -6.73
C MET A 378 -16.63 22.13 -6.40
N VAL A 379 -15.54 22.90 -6.26
CA VAL A 379 -15.60 24.31 -5.89
C VAL A 379 -15.68 25.20 -7.12
N VAL A 380 -16.70 26.04 -7.24
CA VAL A 380 -16.87 26.98 -8.36
C VAL A 380 -16.54 28.42 -7.97
N THR A 381 -16.31 29.30 -8.96
CA THR A 381 -15.98 30.72 -8.72
C THR A 381 -17.06 31.50 -7.95
N LYS A 382 -18.30 30.99 -7.97
CA LYS A 382 -19.44 31.56 -7.23
C LYS A 382 -19.50 31.13 -5.77
N ASP A 383 -18.71 30.13 -5.35
CA ASP A 383 -18.79 29.63 -3.98
C ASP A 383 -18.19 30.60 -2.96
N LYS A 384 -18.79 30.62 -1.76
CA LYS A 384 -18.34 31.41 -0.61
C LYS A 384 -16.85 31.21 -0.33
N VAL A 385 -16.38 29.96 -0.33
CA VAL A 385 -14.97 29.62 -0.07
C VAL A 385 -14.02 30.25 -1.08
N TYR A 386 -14.38 30.23 -2.37
CA TYR A 386 -13.56 30.81 -3.43
C TYR A 386 -13.41 32.32 -3.22
N GLN A 387 -14.50 32.99 -2.84
CA GLN A 387 -14.49 34.43 -2.56
C GLN A 387 -13.60 34.79 -1.37
N TYR A 388 -13.50 33.94 -0.34
CA TYR A 388 -12.54 34.15 0.76
C TYR A 388 -11.09 34.04 0.28
N TYR A 389 -10.75 32.99 -0.47
CA TYR A 389 -9.39 32.83 -1.01
C TYR A 389 -9.00 33.95 -1.98
N LEU A 390 -9.95 34.46 -2.76
CA LEU A 390 -9.72 35.58 -3.68
C LEU A 390 -9.56 36.93 -2.94
N LYS A 391 -10.45 37.24 -1.99
CA LYS A 391 -10.53 38.59 -1.38
C LYS A 391 -9.70 38.74 -0.10
N GLN A 392 -9.41 37.66 0.60
CA GLN A 392 -8.69 37.67 1.87
C GLN A 392 -7.51 36.68 1.90
N PRO A 393 -6.63 36.66 0.87
CA PRO A 393 -5.62 35.61 0.72
C PRO A 393 -4.67 35.51 1.92
N LYS A 394 -4.28 36.64 2.54
CA LYS A 394 -3.42 36.63 3.75
C LYS A 394 -4.09 35.92 4.93
N LYS A 395 -5.38 36.16 5.16
CA LYS A 395 -6.14 35.51 6.25
C LYS A 395 -6.23 34.01 6.01
N MET A 396 -6.50 33.62 4.76
CA MET A 396 -6.65 32.21 4.39
C MET A 396 -5.31 31.47 4.44
N ASP A 397 -4.22 32.09 3.98
CA ASP A 397 -2.86 31.52 4.04
C ASP A 397 -2.36 31.36 5.49
N LEU A 398 -2.81 32.20 6.43
CA LEU A 398 -2.51 32.04 7.86
C LEU A 398 -3.16 30.79 8.46
N ILE A 399 -4.35 30.41 7.99
CA ILE A 399 -5.06 29.19 8.45
C ILE A 399 -4.47 27.94 7.77
N MET A 400 -4.20 28.07 6.47
CA MET A 400 -3.67 27.01 5.63
C MET A 400 -2.14 27.03 5.65
N ASP A 401 -1.53 27.44 4.53
CA ASP A 401 -0.10 27.65 4.39
C ASP A 401 0.18 28.78 3.39
N LYS A 402 1.40 29.33 3.45
CA LYS A 402 1.82 30.44 2.60
C LYS A 402 1.66 30.10 1.11
N GLY A 403 0.92 30.94 0.39
CA GLY A 403 0.66 30.77 -1.04
C GLY A 403 -0.45 29.76 -1.38
N TYR A 404 -1.14 29.18 -0.38
CA TYR A 404 -2.24 28.26 -0.63
C TYR A 404 -3.40 28.93 -1.38
N SER A 405 -3.77 30.16 -1.01
CA SER A 405 -4.85 30.92 -1.64
C SER A 405 -4.62 31.09 -3.14
N ASN A 406 -3.40 31.43 -3.54
CA ASN A 406 -3.03 31.58 -4.95
C ASN A 406 -3.17 30.25 -5.71
N ARG A 407 -2.70 29.13 -5.11
CA ARG A 407 -2.84 27.80 -5.72
C ARG A 407 -4.31 27.40 -5.84
N PHE A 408 -5.11 27.65 -4.80
CA PHE A 408 -6.53 27.34 -4.77
C PHE A 408 -7.31 28.12 -5.85
N VAL A 409 -7.14 29.45 -5.89
CA VAL A 409 -7.78 30.32 -6.88
C VAL A 409 -7.36 29.94 -8.30
N ASN A 410 -6.08 29.61 -8.50
CA ASN A 410 -5.56 29.16 -9.79
C ASN A 410 -6.27 27.89 -10.27
N ILE A 411 -6.32 26.85 -9.45
CA ILE A 411 -6.96 25.57 -9.83
C ILE A 411 -8.41 25.78 -10.27
N VAL A 412 -9.18 26.58 -9.51
CA VAL A 412 -10.59 26.83 -9.82
C VAL A 412 -10.75 27.67 -11.09
N LEU A 413 -9.98 28.75 -11.24
CA LEU A 413 -10.04 29.62 -12.43
C LEU A 413 -9.56 28.91 -13.69
N TYR A 414 -8.45 28.19 -13.62
CA TYR A 414 -7.94 27.41 -14.74
C TYR A 414 -9.02 26.45 -15.23
N ARG A 415 -9.65 25.70 -14.32
CA ARG A 415 -10.70 24.73 -14.68
C ARG A 415 -11.92 25.40 -15.31
N GLU A 416 -12.38 26.53 -14.79
CA GLU A 416 -13.61 27.17 -15.28
C GLU A 416 -13.42 28.06 -16.52
N LYS A 417 -12.26 28.73 -16.65
CA LYS A 417 -12.04 29.78 -17.66
C LYS A 417 -11.05 29.36 -18.74
N MET A 418 -9.99 28.64 -18.37
CA MET A 418 -8.91 28.31 -19.32
C MET A 418 -9.10 26.94 -19.98
N ALA A 419 -9.36 25.91 -19.18
CA ALA A 419 -9.46 24.53 -19.64
C ALA A 419 -10.50 24.31 -20.73
N PRO A 420 -11.71 24.92 -20.71
CA PRO A 420 -12.67 24.74 -21.80
C PRO A 420 -12.15 25.26 -23.14
N VAL A 421 -11.49 26.42 -23.15
CA VAL A 421 -10.91 27.02 -24.37
C VAL A 421 -9.74 26.18 -24.87
N ILE A 422 -8.83 25.79 -23.97
CA ILE A 422 -7.64 24.98 -24.30
C ILE A 422 -8.04 23.59 -24.80
N ASN A 423 -8.97 22.90 -24.13
CA ASN A 423 -9.38 21.55 -24.50
C ASN A 423 -10.11 21.54 -25.85
N LEU A 424 -10.93 22.55 -26.14
CA LEU A 424 -11.54 22.71 -27.46
C LEU A 424 -10.47 22.90 -28.54
N ALA A 425 -9.50 23.77 -28.29
CA ALA A 425 -8.38 23.99 -29.19
C ALA A 425 -7.53 22.73 -29.41
N LYS A 426 -7.28 21.93 -28.36
CA LYS A 426 -6.61 20.61 -28.47
C LYS A 426 -7.40 19.67 -29.38
N LYS A 427 -8.71 19.57 -29.18
CA LYS A 427 -9.60 18.72 -29.98
C LYS A 427 -9.62 19.12 -31.45
N ASP A 428 -9.66 20.42 -31.73
CA ASP A 428 -9.72 20.96 -33.09
C ASP A 428 -8.33 21.08 -33.74
N ASN A 429 -7.27 20.70 -33.02
CA ASN A 429 -5.87 20.87 -33.39
C ASN A 429 -5.55 22.31 -33.86
N LYS A 430 -6.09 23.30 -33.16
CA LYS A 430 -5.91 24.74 -33.42
C LYS A 430 -5.30 25.42 -32.21
N GLU A 431 -4.75 26.61 -32.40
CA GLU A 431 -4.27 27.43 -31.31
C GLU A 431 -5.44 27.97 -30.45
N PRO A 432 -5.31 28.00 -29.11
CA PRO A 432 -6.32 28.62 -28.26
C PRO A 432 -6.46 30.10 -28.57
N ASP A 433 -7.68 30.63 -28.45
CA ASP A 433 -7.90 32.08 -28.46
C ASP A 433 -7.37 32.68 -27.14
N TRP A 434 -6.06 32.96 -27.11
CA TRP A 434 -5.38 33.52 -25.95
C TRP A 434 -5.92 34.89 -25.55
N LYS A 435 -6.47 35.66 -26.50
CA LYS A 435 -7.09 36.94 -26.22
C LYS A 435 -8.37 36.74 -25.40
N LYS A 436 -9.21 35.79 -25.80
CA LYS A 436 -10.41 35.42 -25.04
C LYS A 436 -10.06 34.87 -23.66
N VAL A 437 -9.07 33.97 -23.57
CA VAL A 437 -8.60 33.43 -22.28
C VAL A 437 -8.15 34.55 -21.35
N ASN A 438 -7.33 35.48 -21.85
CA ASN A 438 -6.86 36.62 -21.04
C ASN A 438 -8.01 37.50 -20.54
N GLN A 439 -8.98 37.81 -21.42
CA GLN A 439 -10.15 38.60 -21.05
C GLN A 439 -11.00 37.92 -19.98
N GLU A 440 -11.19 36.59 -20.07
CA GLU A 440 -11.93 35.84 -19.05
C GLU A 440 -11.19 35.80 -17.71
N MET A 441 -9.86 35.67 -17.73
CA MET A 441 -9.03 35.68 -16.52
C MET A 441 -9.01 37.05 -15.83
N ILE A 442 -8.82 38.14 -16.59
CA ILE A 442 -8.85 39.51 -16.05
C ILE A 442 -10.22 39.85 -15.45
N ARG A 443 -11.32 39.35 -16.04
CA ARG A 443 -12.66 39.57 -15.46
C ARG A 443 -12.88 38.82 -14.14
N ALA A 444 -12.14 37.75 -13.91
CA ALA A 444 -12.37 36.84 -12.79
C ALA A 444 -11.31 36.94 -11.66
N SER A 445 -10.24 37.72 -11.88
CA SER A 445 -9.10 37.89 -10.98
C SER A 445 -8.44 39.27 -11.20
N ASP A 446 -7.28 39.52 -10.59
CA ASP A 446 -6.47 40.70 -10.89
C ASP A 446 -5.61 40.51 -12.16
N LYS A 447 -5.16 41.63 -12.73
CA LYS A 447 -4.39 41.65 -13.98
C LYS A 447 -3.08 40.85 -13.87
N THR A 448 -2.35 41.01 -12.79
CA THR A 448 -1.06 40.33 -12.58
C THR A 448 -1.25 38.82 -12.51
N PHE A 449 -2.27 38.37 -11.77
CA PHE A 449 -2.64 36.96 -11.70
C PHE A 449 -3.05 36.40 -13.07
N ALA A 450 -3.83 37.15 -13.85
CA ALA A 450 -4.24 36.75 -15.19
C ALA A 450 -3.03 36.59 -16.14
N GLU A 451 -2.08 37.54 -16.11
CA GLU A 451 -0.87 37.53 -16.93
C GLU A 451 0.03 36.32 -16.61
N GLU A 452 0.28 36.07 -15.31
CA GLU A 452 1.08 34.93 -14.86
C GLU A 452 0.51 33.58 -15.34
N ASN A 453 -0.79 33.40 -15.17
CA ASN A 453 -1.46 32.15 -15.54
C ASN A 453 -1.57 31.98 -17.06
N LEU A 454 -1.79 33.06 -17.80
CA LEU A 454 -1.79 33.02 -19.26
C LEU A 454 -0.42 32.64 -19.80
N ALA A 455 0.66 33.24 -19.28
CA ALA A 455 2.02 32.91 -19.68
C ALA A 455 2.34 31.43 -19.38
N PHE A 456 1.95 30.93 -18.21
CA PHE A 456 2.08 29.52 -17.86
C PHE A 456 1.31 28.60 -18.82
N ALA A 457 0.06 28.93 -19.15
CA ALA A 457 -0.73 28.11 -20.07
C ALA A 457 -0.15 28.09 -21.49
N LYS A 458 0.38 29.22 -21.97
CA LYS A 458 1.09 29.30 -23.25
C LYS A 458 2.36 28.47 -23.23
N MET A 459 3.19 28.62 -22.19
CA MET A 459 4.41 27.82 -22.01
C MET A 459 4.14 26.33 -22.17
N ASN A 460 3.11 25.81 -21.48
CA ASN A 460 2.72 24.40 -21.58
C ASN A 460 2.16 24.04 -22.97
N TRP A 461 1.31 24.89 -23.55
CA TRP A 461 0.72 24.62 -24.87
C TRP A 461 1.77 24.48 -25.97
N TYR A 462 2.72 25.43 -26.08
CA TYR A 462 3.74 25.37 -27.12
C TYR A 462 4.81 24.31 -26.80
N GLY A 463 5.02 24.00 -25.52
CA GLY A 463 5.80 22.83 -25.09
C GLY A 463 5.19 21.52 -25.60
N ASP A 464 3.89 21.30 -25.36
CA ASP A 464 3.14 20.13 -25.84
C ASP A 464 3.19 20.00 -27.37
N LYS A 465 3.16 21.14 -28.09
CA LYS A 465 3.25 21.19 -29.56
C LYS A 465 4.68 21.10 -30.10
N LYS A 466 5.69 21.05 -29.23
CA LYS A 466 7.11 21.09 -29.60
C LYS A 466 7.50 22.30 -30.46
N ASP A 467 6.78 23.41 -30.31
CA ASP A 467 7.11 24.68 -30.94
C ASP A 467 8.21 25.35 -30.09
N LEU A 468 9.47 25.09 -30.46
CA LEU A 468 10.64 25.54 -29.70
C LEU A 468 10.67 27.06 -29.53
N LYS A 469 10.40 27.82 -30.60
CA LYS A 469 10.47 29.28 -30.58
C LYS A 469 9.49 29.87 -29.57
N ASN A 470 8.23 29.45 -29.64
CA ASN A 470 7.21 29.96 -28.71
C ASN A 470 7.37 29.35 -27.31
N SER A 471 7.80 28.09 -27.18
CA SER A 471 8.08 27.49 -25.88
C SER A 471 9.16 28.25 -25.12
N ILE A 472 10.27 28.62 -25.76
CA ILE A 472 11.33 29.44 -25.14
C ILE A 472 10.80 30.81 -24.74
N ARG A 473 10.14 31.51 -25.68
CA ARG A 473 9.57 32.84 -25.45
C ARG A 473 8.65 32.87 -24.22
N TYR A 474 7.70 31.95 -24.16
CA TYR A 474 6.71 31.94 -23.07
C TYR A 474 7.25 31.36 -21.76
N THR A 475 8.33 30.56 -21.80
CA THR A 475 9.09 30.21 -20.59
C THR A 475 9.73 31.45 -19.99
N ILE A 476 10.45 32.25 -20.78
CA ILE A 476 11.07 33.51 -20.33
C ILE A 476 9.99 34.48 -19.81
N GLU A 477 8.90 34.65 -20.55
CA GLU A 477 7.77 35.51 -20.14
C GLU A 477 7.20 35.07 -18.78
N TYR A 478 6.88 33.78 -18.62
CA TYR A 478 6.32 33.25 -17.38
C TYR A 478 7.29 33.40 -16.21
N VAL A 479 8.56 33.00 -16.38
CA VAL A 479 9.54 33.06 -15.30
C VAL A 479 9.80 34.50 -14.88
N ASN A 480 9.92 35.45 -15.82
CA ASN A 480 10.12 36.85 -15.46
C ASN A 480 8.93 37.46 -14.69
N LEU A 481 7.70 37.00 -14.94
CA LEU A 481 6.53 37.44 -14.16
C LEU A 481 6.57 36.90 -12.71
N VAL A 482 6.98 35.64 -12.50
CA VAL A 482 6.96 35.02 -11.16
C VAL A 482 8.26 35.18 -10.38
N PHE A 483 9.38 35.43 -11.07
CA PHE A 483 10.73 35.51 -10.53
C PHE A 483 10.87 36.48 -9.33
N PRO A 484 10.30 37.70 -9.35
CA PRO A 484 10.49 38.65 -8.24
C PRO A 484 9.99 38.14 -6.88
N LYS A 485 9.04 37.20 -6.87
CA LYS A 485 8.39 36.66 -5.66
C LYS A 485 8.67 35.17 -5.43
N ASN A 486 9.44 34.52 -6.29
CA ASN A 486 9.66 33.08 -6.26
C ASN A 486 11.11 32.74 -5.88
N ASP A 487 11.29 32.21 -4.68
CA ASP A 487 12.58 31.74 -4.17
C ASP A 487 12.77 30.20 -4.31
N ASN A 488 11.88 29.52 -5.05
CA ASN A 488 11.98 28.08 -5.25
C ASN A 488 13.15 27.74 -6.19
N VAL A 489 14.26 27.33 -5.58
CA VAL A 489 15.52 27.07 -6.29
C VAL A 489 15.39 25.93 -7.30
N ASN A 490 14.66 24.87 -6.97
CA ASN A 490 14.38 23.76 -7.90
C ASN A 490 13.71 24.25 -9.17
N PHE A 491 12.64 25.04 -9.01
CA PHE A 491 11.92 25.61 -10.14
C PHE A 491 12.82 26.52 -11.00
N LEU A 492 13.53 27.48 -10.37
CA LEU A 492 14.39 28.43 -11.09
C LEU A 492 15.51 27.71 -11.85
N ASN A 493 16.14 26.72 -11.23
CA ASN A 493 17.20 25.94 -11.86
C ASN A 493 16.68 25.11 -13.03
N SER A 494 15.53 24.44 -12.88
CA SER A 494 14.92 23.66 -13.96
C SER A 494 14.56 24.53 -15.15
N MET A 495 14.00 25.73 -14.93
CA MET A 495 13.67 26.66 -16.01
C MET A 495 14.92 27.20 -16.70
N ALA A 496 15.98 27.51 -15.93
CA ALA A 496 17.25 27.96 -16.48
C ALA A 496 17.90 26.88 -17.36
N MET A 497 17.89 25.63 -16.90
CA MET A 497 18.40 24.50 -17.67
C MET A 497 17.57 24.23 -18.94
N ASP A 498 16.24 24.40 -18.88
CA ASP A 498 15.37 24.26 -20.05
C ASP A 498 15.73 25.25 -21.15
N ILE A 499 16.02 26.51 -20.80
CA ILE A 499 16.49 27.53 -21.76
C ILE A 499 17.85 27.15 -22.33
N PHE A 500 18.79 26.70 -21.49
CA PHE A 500 20.10 26.22 -21.95
C PHE A 500 19.98 25.09 -22.98
N LEU A 501 19.09 24.13 -22.75
CA LEU A 501 18.91 22.98 -23.64
C LEU A 501 18.24 23.37 -24.97
N LYS A 502 17.31 24.33 -24.95
CA LYS A 502 16.47 24.66 -26.12
C LYS A 502 17.01 25.81 -26.97
N SER A 503 17.73 26.77 -26.38
CA SER A 503 18.14 28.00 -27.07
C SER A 503 19.63 28.04 -27.41
N ASN A 504 19.95 28.58 -28.59
CA ASN A 504 21.29 29.05 -28.97
C ASN A 504 21.33 30.59 -29.11
N ASN A 505 20.24 31.28 -28.79
CA ASN A 505 20.16 32.73 -28.88
C ASN A 505 20.75 33.36 -27.62
N LYS A 506 21.74 34.25 -27.82
CA LYS A 506 22.45 34.91 -26.72
C LYS A 506 21.50 35.65 -25.75
N ALA A 507 20.52 36.39 -26.25
CA ALA A 507 19.62 37.17 -25.39
C ALA A 507 18.67 36.28 -24.57
N GLU A 508 18.22 35.16 -25.15
CA GLU A 508 17.39 34.17 -24.44
C GLU A 508 18.19 33.49 -23.31
N LEU A 509 19.44 33.08 -23.60
CA LEU A 509 20.35 32.51 -22.61
C LEU A 509 20.67 33.51 -21.49
N GLU A 510 20.94 34.77 -21.84
CA GLU A 510 21.21 35.84 -20.87
C GLU A 510 20.01 36.12 -19.97
N SER A 511 18.79 35.95 -20.47
CA SER A 511 17.56 36.11 -19.68
C SER A 511 17.43 35.08 -18.55
N ALA A 512 18.05 33.90 -18.69
CA ALA A 512 17.98 32.81 -17.71
C ALA A 512 19.06 32.88 -16.61
N ILE A 513 20.16 33.62 -16.83
CA ILE A 513 21.29 33.72 -15.88
C ILE A 513 20.83 34.23 -14.50
N PRO A 514 20.01 35.30 -14.38
CA PRO A 514 19.57 35.81 -13.09
C PRO A 514 18.76 34.79 -12.27
N TRP A 515 18.11 33.82 -12.92
CA TRP A 515 17.34 32.79 -12.26
C TRP A 515 18.25 31.82 -11.49
N ALA A 516 19.36 31.40 -12.11
CA ALA A 516 20.37 30.57 -11.46
C ALA A 516 21.11 31.35 -10.36
N GLU A 517 21.41 32.63 -10.57
CA GLU A 517 22.06 33.48 -9.56
C GLU A 517 21.21 33.64 -8.29
N LYS A 518 19.90 33.85 -8.46
CA LYS A 518 18.96 33.89 -7.34
C LYS A 518 18.95 32.56 -6.58
N GLY A 519 18.96 31.43 -7.29
CA GLY A 519 19.09 30.11 -6.69
C GLY A 519 20.35 29.94 -5.85
N ILE A 520 21.51 30.34 -6.38
CA ILE A 520 22.79 30.36 -5.68
C ILE A 520 22.72 31.21 -4.41
N GLN A 521 22.14 32.41 -4.48
CA GLN A 521 21.98 33.28 -3.31
C GLN A 521 21.13 32.65 -2.21
N VAL A 522 20.04 31.97 -2.57
CA VAL A 522 19.17 31.27 -1.61
C VAL A 522 19.90 30.09 -0.98
N LEU A 523 20.57 29.25 -1.78
CA LEU A 523 21.25 28.06 -1.27
C LEU A 523 22.46 28.40 -0.39
N ARG A 524 23.20 29.47 -0.72
CA ARG A 524 24.26 29.99 0.16
C ARG A 524 23.74 30.38 1.53
N LYS A 525 22.54 30.97 1.61
CA LYS A 525 21.90 31.30 2.90
C LYS A 525 21.41 30.07 3.66
N GLN A 526 21.11 28.99 2.95
CA GLN A 526 20.62 27.72 3.51
C GLN A 526 21.74 26.74 3.86
N ASN A 527 22.99 27.01 3.48
CA ASN A 527 24.13 26.08 3.59
C ASN A 527 23.91 24.72 2.90
N ASP A 528 23.11 24.70 1.82
CA ASP A 528 22.89 23.49 1.01
C ASP A 528 23.95 23.37 -0.09
N HIS A 529 25.10 22.78 0.26
CA HIS A 529 26.25 22.66 -0.64
C HIS A 529 26.00 21.70 -1.81
N ALA A 530 25.20 20.65 -1.61
CA ALA A 530 24.96 19.65 -2.63
C ALA A 530 24.14 20.24 -3.78
N PHE A 531 23.04 20.93 -3.45
CA PHE A 531 22.23 21.53 -4.48
C PHE A 531 22.87 22.78 -5.09
N LEU A 532 23.71 23.49 -4.31
CA LEU A 532 24.44 24.66 -4.78
C LEU A 532 25.33 24.33 -5.98
N ALA A 533 26.03 23.19 -5.96
CA ALA A 533 26.87 22.75 -7.07
C ALA A 533 26.08 22.60 -8.38
N MET A 534 24.86 22.06 -8.32
CA MET A 534 24.00 21.88 -9.50
C MET A 534 23.56 23.22 -10.11
N VAL A 535 23.24 24.21 -9.27
CA VAL A 535 22.83 25.53 -9.75
C VAL A 535 24.01 26.32 -10.32
N ILE A 536 25.20 26.15 -9.73
CA ILE A 536 26.45 26.72 -10.28
C ILE A 536 26.75 26.12 -11.66
N ASP A 537 26.62 24.81 -11.84
CA ASP A 537 26.79 24.15 -13.13
C ASP A 537 25.82 24.70 -14.19
N THR A 538 24.55 24.86 -13.83
CA THR A 538 23.54 25.45 -14.72
C THR A 538 23.90 26.89 -15.13
N LYS A 539 24.36 27.72 -14.18
CA LYS A 539 24.85 29.07 -14.48
C LYS A 539 26.07 29.04 -15.42
N ALA A 540 27.05 28.16 -15.16
CA ALA A 540 28.26 28.05 -15.96
C ALA A 540 27.93 27.65 -17.42
N ASN A 541 27.03 26.68 -17.60
CA ASN A 541 26.55 26.25 -18.90
C ASN A 541 25.86 27.39 -19.68
N LEU A 542 25.02 28.19 -19.01
CA LEU A 542 24.39 29.37 -19.60
C LEU A 542 25.41 30.44 -20.01
N LEU A 543 26.38 30.76 -19.14
CA LEU A 543 27.44 31.74 -19.42
C LEU A 543 28.28 31.32 -20.63
N TYR A 544 28.73 30.07 -20.64
CA TYR A 544 29.51 29.50 -21.73
C TYR A 544 28.76 29.58 -23.05
N LYS A 545 27.49 29.12 -23.08
CA LYS A 545 26.68 29.13 -24.30
C LYS A 545 26.31 30.54 -24.78
N ALA A 546 26.20 31.50 -23.86
CA ALA A 546 25.98 32.91 -24.18
C ALA A 546 27.25 33.63 -24.67
N GLY A 547 28.42 32.96 -24.66
CA GLY A 547 29.70 33.55 -25.02
C GLY A 547 30.20 34.58 -23.99
N LYS A 548 29.84 34.41 -22.71
CA LYS A 548 30.38 35.21 -21.60
C LYS A 548 31.59 34.49 -20.99
N PRO A 549 32.62 35.23 -20.54
CA PRO A 549 33.74 34.62 -19.84
C PRO A 549 33.26 33.92 -18.55
N ALA A 550 33.98 32.88 -18.14
CA ALA A 550 33.76 32.24 -16.85
C ALA A 550 34.13 33.24 -15.73
N GLU A 551 33.17 33.54 -14.85
CA GLU A 551 33.38 34.31 -13.60
C GLU A 551 33.53 33.38 -12.40
#